data_AF-A0A6H9GN86-F1
#
_entry.id   AF-A0A6H9GN86-F1
#
_cell.length_a   1.000
_cell.length_b   1.000
_cell.length_c   1.000
_cell.angle_alpha   90.00
_cell.angle_beta   90.00
_cell.angle_gamma   90.00
#
_symmetry.space_group_name_H-M   'P 1'
#
loop_
_entity.id
_entity.type
_entity.pdbx_description
1 polymer ?
#
loop_
_entity_poly.entity_id
_entity_poly.type
_entity_poly.pdbx_seq_one_letter_code
_entity_poly.pdbx_strand_id
1 'polypeptide(L)'
;MKSVTVTPAFQQVFFTVVCFTFLSGTASIWLSSKADLSPQQTRVFETCTTTWNMGIGAIFGLLGSKATDLFRPQEEEDKNEE
;
A
#
# COMPACT_ATOMS: atom_id res chain seq x y z
N MET A 1 15.76 17.99 -11.86
CA MET A 1 14.86 17.06 -11.14
C MET A 1 14.97 15.71 -11.81
N LYS A 2 15.38 14.66 -11.09
CA LYS A 2 15.27 13.29 -11.62
C LYS A 2 13.79 12.96 -11.79
N SER A 3 13.38 12.45 -12.95
CA SER A 3 12.00 12.02 -13.19
C SER A 3 11.80 10.62 -12.60
N VAL A 4 10.78 10.43 -11.76
CA VAL A 4 10.39 9.10 -11.29
C VAL A 4 9.67 8.38 -12.45
N THR A 5 10.31 7.37 -13.03
CA THR A 5 9.66 6.51 -14.03
C THR A 5 8.76 5.51 -13.33
N VAL A 6 7.45 5.74 -13.36
CA VAL A 6 6.45 4.82 -12.81
C VAL A 6 5.99 3.87 -13.90
N THR A 7 6.18 2.56 -13.70
CA THR A 7 5.68 1.57 -14.66
C THR A 7 4.16 1.42 -14.53
N PRO A 8 3.44 1.13 -15.63
CA PRO A 8 1.99 0.87 -15.57
C PRO A 8 1.62 -0.24 -14.57
N ALA A 9 2.45 -1.28 -14.48
CA ALA A 9 2.27 -2.37 -13.52
C ALA A 9 2.36 -1.88 -12.06
N PHE A 10 3.35 -1.03 -11.73
CA PHE A 10 3.45 -0.45 -10.40
C PHE A 10 2.22 0.41 -10.07
N GLN A 11 1.78 1.24 -11.02
CA GLN A 11 0.61 2.09 -10.82
C GLN A 11 -0.65 1.27 -10.54
N GLN A 12 -0.86 0.18 -11.27
CA GLN A 12 -2.01 -0.71 -11.07
C GLN A 12 -1.96 -1.39 -9.70
N VAL A 13 -0.81 -1.95 -9.31
CA VAL A 13 -0.65 -2.60 -7.99
C VAL A 13 -0.83 -1.57 -6.88
N PHE A 14 -0.18 -0.42 -6.98
CA PHE A 14 -0.28 0.65 -6.00
C PHE A 14 -1.72 1.12 -5.82
N PHE A 15 -2.43 1.40 -6.92
CA PHE A 15 -3.82 1.82 -6.87
C PHE A 15 -4.72 0.74 -6.25
N THR A 16 -4.50 -0.53 -6.60
CA THR A 16 -5.23 -1.65 -6.01
C THR A 16 -5.03 -1.70 -4.50
N VAL A 17 -3.78 -1.62 -4.02
CA VAL A 17 -3.45 -1.61 -2.60
C VAL A 17 -4.12 -0.43 -1.90
N VAL A 18 -4.05 0.77 -2.49
CA VAL A 18 -4.71 1.97 -1.96
C VAL A 18 -6.22 1.76 -1.84
N CYS A 19 -6.90 1.31 -2.89
CA CYS A 19 -8.34 1.06 -2.88
C CYS A 19 -8.75 0.04 -1.82
N PHE A 20 -8.08 -1.12 -1.76
CA PHE A 20 -8.38 -2.14 -0.75
C PHE A 20 -8.12 -1.65 0.68
N THR A 21 -7.07 -0.86 0.88
CA THR A 21 -6.77 -0.25 2.19
C THR A 21 -7.91 0.69 2.60
N PHE A 22 -8.28 1.67 1.78
CA PHE A 22 -9.34 2.62 2.09
C PHE A 22 -10.71 1.97 2.25
N LEU A 23 -11.04 0.98 1.43
CA LEU A 23 -12.28 0.20 1.58
C LEU A 23 -12.31 -0.52 2.93
N SER A 24 -11.20 -1.15 3.33
CA SER A 24 -11.09 -1.83 4.62
C SER A 24 -11.21 -0.85 5.80
N GLY A 25 -10.52 0.29 5.74
CA GLY A 25 -10.63 1.33 6.78
C GLY A 25 -12.04 1.89 6.89
N THR A 26 -12.71 2.16 5.76
CA THR A 26 -14.09 2.65 5.73
C THR A 26 -15.06 1.62 6.31
N ALA A 27 -14.88 0.34 5.96
CA ALA A 27 -15.68 -0.75 6.51
C ALA A 27 -15.49 -0.86 8.03
N SER A 28 -14.25 -0.74 8.52
CA SER A 28 -13.97 -0.71 9.96
C SER A 28 -14.65 0.46 10.66
N ILE A 29 -14.56 1.68 10.12
CA ILE A 29 -15.23 2.87 10.70
C ILE A 29 -16.75 2.71 10.71
N TRP A 30 -17.32 2.14 9.66
CA TRP A 30 -18.76 1.91 9.61
C TRP A 30 -19.20 0.87 10.64
N LEU A 31 -18.45 -0.23 10.80
CA LEU A 31 -18.71 -1.25 11.80
C LEU A 31 -18.53 -0.71 13.23
N SER A 32 -17.53 0.14 13.49
CA SER A 32 -17.30 0.70 14.83
C SER A 32 -18.39 1.67 15.28
N SER A 33 -19.21 2.19 14.36
CA SER A 33 -20.38 3.02 14.71
C SER A 33 -21.59 2.25 15.22
N LYS A 34 -21.58 0.91 15.18
CA LYS A 34 -22.68 0.07 15.68
C LYS A 34 -22.51 -0.18 17.18
N ALA A 35 -23.62 -0.11 17.93
CA ALA A 35 -23.62 -0.28 19.39
C ALA A 35 -23.30 -1.72 19.83
N ASP A 36 -23.72 -2.72 19.05
CA ASP A 36 -23.39 -4.12 19.24
C ASP A 36 -23.08 -4.76 17.89
N LEU A 37 -21.99 -5.53 17.84
CA LEU A 37 -21.57 -6.28 16.66
C LEU A 37 -21.87 -7.77 16.85
N SER A 38 -22.44 -8.39 15.82
CA SER A 38 -22.55 -9.85 15.82
C SER A 38 -21.15 -10.50 15.74
N PRO A 39 -20.96 -11.75 16.18
CA PRO A 39 -19.67 -12.43 16.12
C PRO A 39 -19.04 -12.45 14.72
N GLN A 40 -19.89 -12.55 13.68
CA GLN A 40 -19.47 -12.51 12.28
C GLN A 40 -18.98 -11.11 11.89
N GLN A 41 -19.69 -10.07 12.34
CA GLN A 41 -19.31 -8.68 12.10
C GLN A 41 -18.02 -8.31 12.84
N THR A 42 -17.80 -8.81 14.05
CA THR A 42 -16.54 -8.65 14.79
C THR A 42 -15.36 -9.22 14.01
N ARG A 43 -15.50 -10.44 13.44
CA ARG A 43 -14.43 -11.02 12.61
C ARG A 43 -14.12 -10.18 11.37
N VAL A 44 -15.16 -9.66 10.71
CA VAL A 44 -14.99 -8.77 9.56
C VAL A 44 -14.29 -7.48 9.99
N PHE A 45 -14.71 -6.88 11.11
CA PHE A 45 -14.09 -5.68 11.67
C PHE A 45 -12.60 -5.87 11.99
N GLU A 46 -12.24 -6.98 12.64
CA GLU A 46 -10.84 -7.33 12.95
C GLU A 46 -10.01 -7.52 11.67
N THR A 47 -10.59 -8.21 10.68
CA THR A 47 -9.94 -8.43 9.38
C THR A 47 -9.71 -7.10 8.67
N CYS A 48 -10.75 -6.28 8.53
CA CYS A 48 -10.67 -4.97 7.89
C CYS A 48 -9.68 -4.04 8.61
N THR A 49 -9.64 -4.07 9.94
CA THR A 49 -8.72 -3.26 10.74
C THR A 49 -7.27 -3.73 10.56
N THR A 50 -7.05 -5.04 10.50
CA THR A 50 -5.73 -5.62 10.22
C THR A 50 -5.28 -5.25 8.80
N THR A 51 -6.15 -5.41 7.81
CA THR A 51 -5.88 -5.03 6.41
C THR A 51 -5.62 -3.54 6.26
N TRP A 52 -6.34 -2.68 6.99
CA TRP A 52 -6.06 -1.24 7.04
C TRP A 52 -4.64 -0.97 7.52
N ASN A 53 -4.26 -1.51 8.69
CA ASN A 53 -2.93 -1.29 9.26
C ASN A 53 -1.81 -1.82 8.35
N MET A 54 -1.99 -3.03 7.80
CA MET A 54 -1.05 -3.63 6.85
C MET A 54 -0.95 -2.83 5.55
N GLY A 55 -2.10 -2.38 5.03
CA GLY A 55 -2.21 -1.63 3.79
C GLY A 55 -1.53 -0.28 3.87
N ILE A 56 -1.66 0.44 4.99
CA ILE A 56 -0.91 1.68 5.23
C ILE A 56 0.61 1.43 5.16
N GLY A 57 1.09 0.38 5.82
CA GLY A 57 2.51 -0.02 5.74
C GLY A 57 2.96 -0.32 4.31
N ALA A 58 2.14 -1.06 3.54
CA ALA A 58 2.43 -1.37 2.15
C ALA A 58 2.48 -0.12 1.26
N ILE A 59 1.55 0.83 1.43
CA ILE A 59 1.53 2.10 0.69
C ILE A 59 2.83 2.89 0.94
N PHE A 60 3.22 3.06 2.20
CA PHE A 60 4.47 3.75 2.55
C PHE A 60 5.71 2.99 2.08
N GLY A 61 5.71 1.65 2.14
CA GLY A 61 6.80 0.83 1.60
C GLY A 61 6.97 0.99 0.09
N LEU A 62 5.87 0.97 -0.67
CA LEU A 62 5.88 1.15 -2.12
C LEU A 62 6.33 2.57 -2.54
N LEU A 63 5.84 3.60 -1.84
CA LEU A 63 6.29 4.98 -2.06
C LEU A 63 7.76 5.16 -1.69
N GLY A 64 8.17 4.56 -0.56
CA GLY A 64 9.55 4.57 -0.07
C GLY A 64 10.52 3.96 -1.09
N SER A 65 10.17 2.81 -1.67
CA SER A 65 10.97 2.17 -2.72
C SER A 65 11.21 3.08 -3.93
N LYS A 66 10.20 3.87 -4.35
CA LYS A 66 10.36 4.83 -5.44
C LYS A 66 11.15 6.08 -5.04
N ALA A 67 11.03 6.51 -3.79
CA ALA A 67 11.86 7.59 -3.26
C ALA A 67 13.33 7.16 -3.15
N THR A 68 13.62 5.94 -2.70
CA THR A 68 15.00 5.42 -2.66
C THR A 68 15.59 5.25 -4.05
N ASP A 69 14.82 4.80 -5.04
CA ASP A 69 15.25 4.78 -6.45
C ASP A 69 15.67 6.18 -6.94
N LEU A 70 14.94 7.22 -6.51
CA LEU A 70 15.22 8.61 -6.87
C LEU A 70 16.55 9.10 -6.26
N PHE A 71 16.81 8.73 -5.00
CA PHE A 71 18.03 9.14 -4.28
C PHE A 71 19.22 8.21 -4.52
N ARG A 72 19.04 7.06 -5.21
CA ARG A 72 20.14 6.17 -5.59
C ARG A 72 21.16 6.94 -6.46
N PRO A 73 22.42 7.09 -6.02
CA PRO A 73 23.50 7.59 -6.86
C PRO A 73 23.61 6.69 -8.11
N GLN A 74 23.90 7.29 -9.26
CA GLN A 74 24.16 6.55 -10.49
C GLN A 74 25.54 5.90 -10.38
N GLU A 75 25.64 4.77 -9.70
CA GLU A 75 26.78 3.86 -9.86
C GLU A 75 26.25 2.53 -10.40
N GLU A 76 26.83 2.15 -11.53
CA GLU A 76 26.71 0.87 -12.26
C GLU A 76 25.62 0.77 -13.35
N GLU A 77 25.75 1.62 -14.37
CA GLU A 77 25.68 1.19 -15.77
C GLU A 77 27.11 1.27 -16.33
N ASP A 78 27.98 0.33 -15.98
CA ASP A 78 29.09 -0.11 -16.83
C ASP A 78 29.88 -1.21 -16.13
N LYS A 79 29.69 -2.46 -16.60
CA LYS A 79 30.76 -3.47 -16.72
C LYS A 79 30.22 -4.75 -17.36
N ASN A 80 30.56 -4.87 -18.66
CA ASN A 80 30.85 -6.08 -19.45
C ASN A 80 29.67 -7.05 -19.65
N GLU A 81 29.16 -7.34 -20.86
CA GLU A 81 29.85 -7.52 -22.16
C GLU A 81 31.24 -8.16 -22.02
N GLU A 82 31.24 -9.46 -21.69
CA GLU A 82 32.04 -10.48 -22.38
C GLU A 82 31.42 -11.88 -22.19
#